data_AF-A0A183EWN2-F1
#
_entry.id   AF-A0A183EWN2-F1
#
_cell.length_a   1.000
_cell.length_b   1.000
_cell.length_c   1.000
_cell.angle_alpha   90.00
_cell.angle_beta   90.00
_cell.angle_gamma   90.00
#
_symmetry.space_group_name_H-M   'P 1'
#
loop_
_entity.id
_entity.type
_entity.pdbx_description
1 polymer ?
#
loop_
_entity_poly.entity_id
_entity_poly.type
_entity_poly.pdbx_seq_one_letter_code
_entity_poly.pdbx_strand_id
1 'polypeptide(L)' 'LALRAPRGENTVLLQGPRKHRLAEKHFGPAPGVPHSHARPLVRSKGRKFERARGRRKSRGYKN' A
#
# COMPACT_ATOMS: atom_id res chain seq x y z
N LEU A 1 10.37 -24.09 -22.71
CA LEU A 1 10.27 -22.90 -23.60
C LEU A 1 11.47 -22.81 -24.53
N ALA A 2 12.70 -22.78 -24.01
CA ALA A 2 13.93 -22.60 -24.80
C ALA A 2 14.08 -23.56 -26.01
N LEU A 3 13.73 -24.84 -25.91
CA LEU A 3 13.77 -25.78 -27.05
C LEU A 3 12.64 -25.58 -28.07
N ARG A 4 11.46 -25.14 -27.61
CA ARG A 4 10.25 -24.96 -28.45
C ARG A 4 10.26 -23.61 -29.19
N ALA A 5 10.75 -22.57 -28.55
CA ALA A 5 10.85 -21.22 -29.10
C ALA A 5 12.22 -20.65 -28.72
N PRO A 6 13.32 -21.10 -29.34
CA PRO A 6 14.67 -20.65 -29.00
C PRO A 6 14.86 -19.15 -29.21
N ARG A 7 14.10 -18.54 -30.13
CA ARG A 7 14.05 -17.10 -30.38
C ARG A 7 12.90 -16.37 -29.66
N GLY A 8 12.02 -17.09 -28.96
CA GLY A 8 10.85 -16.51 -28.30
C GLY A 8 9.70 -16.07 -29.23
N GLU A 9 9.72 -16.46 -30.51
CA GLU A 9 8.64 -16.18 -31.46
C GLU A 9 7.29 -16.72 -30.96
N ASN A 10 6.20 -15.96 -31.17
CA ASN A 10 4.84 -16.28 -30.71
C ASN A 10 4.70 -16.50 -29.18
N THR A 11 5.54 -15.85 -28.37
CA THR A 11 5.41 -15.87 -26.89
C THR A 11 5.01 -14.50 -26.33
N VAL A 12 4.35 -14.49 -25.18
CA VAL A 12 3.98 -13.26 -24.44
C VAL A 12 4.63 -13.29 -23.07
N LEU A 13 5.40 -12.26 -22.75
CA LEU A 13 5.93 -12.06 -21.41
C LEU A 13 4.92 -11.31 -20.56
N LEU A 14 4.57 -11.89 -19.42
CA LEU A 14 3.66 -11.29 -18.45
C LEU A 14 4.36 -11.14 -17.12
N GLN A 15 4.01 -10.09 -16.37
CA GLN A 15 4.52 -9.86 -15.03
C GLN A 15 3.39 -9.60 -14.04
N GLY A 16 3.52 -10.19 -12.86
CA GLY A 16 2.62 -9.92 -11.75
C GLY A 16 2.69 -8.46 -11.26
N PRO A 17 1.64 -7.98 -10.57
CA PRO A 17 1.60 -6.62 -10.05
C PRO A 17 2.64 -6.39 -8.95
N ARG A 18 3.67 -5.57 -9.25
CA ARG A 18 4.78 -5.28 -8.34
C ARG A 18 4.36 -4.54 -7.05
N LYS A 19 3.31 -3.72 -7.16
CA LYS A 19 2.85 -2.81 -6.10
C LYS A 19 1.75 -3.37 -5.18
N HIS A 20 1.33 -4.62 -5.37
CA HIS A 20 0.27 -5.20 -4.56
C HIS A 20 0.73 -5.61 -3.13
N ARG A 21 2.03 -5.57 -2.87
CA ARG A 21 2.62 -5.94 -1.57
C ARG A 21 2.12 -5.03 -0.46
N LEU A 22 1.98 -5.60 0.74
CA LEU A 22 1.55 -4.88 1.93
C LEU A 22 2.53 -3.76 2.34
N ALA A 23 3.84 -3.95 2.09
CA ALA A 23 4.86 -2.93 2.31
C ALA A 23 4.58 -1.63 1.54
N GLU A 24 4.11 -1.74 0.29
CA GLU A 24 3.82 -0.60 -0.58
C GLU A 24 2.68 0.27 -0.04
N LYS A 25 1.79 -0.29 0.79
CA LYS A 25 0.72 0.47 1.46
C LYS A 25 1.25 1.42 2.54
N HIS A 26 2.49 1.22 2.99
CA HIS A 26 3.15 2.09 3.97
C HIS A 26 3.98 3.20 3.33
N PHE A 27 4.20 3.12 2.01
CA PHE A 27 4.98 4.12 1.28
C PHE A 27 4.12 5.32 0.87
N GLY A 28 4.78 6.42 0.54
CA GLY A 28 4.15 7.68 0.14
C GLY A 28 4.18 8.75 1.25
N PRO A 29 3.36 9.80 1.13
CA PRO A 29 3.30 10.88 2.10
C PRO A 29 2.98 10.37 3.51
N ALA A 30 3.60 10.97 4.53
CA ALA A 30 3.52 10.49 5.90
C ALA A 30 2.06 10.28 6.38
N PRO A 31 1.77 9.22 7.17
CA PRO A 31 0.43 9.02 7.71
C PRO A 31 -0.02 10.21 8.56
N GLY A 32 -1.12 10.84 8.17
CA GLY A 32 -1.68 11.98 8.90
C GLY A 32 -1.30 13.35 8.34
N VAL A 33 -0.63 13.46 7.20
CA VAL A 33 -0.68 14.71 6.41
C VAL A 33 -2.01 14.79 5.64
N PRO A 34 -2.51 15.99 5.32
CA PRO A 34 -3.73 16.15 4.52
C PRO A 34 -3.67 15.34 3.22
N HIS A 35 -4.77 14.68 2.87
CA HIS A 35 -4.90 13.84 1.67
C HIS A 35 -3.95 12.62 1.60
N SER A 36 -3.25 12.26 2.69
CA SER A 36 -2.49 11.01 2.75
C SER A 36 -3.36 9.80 3.08
N HIS A 37 -3.16 8.74 2.31
CA HIS A 37 -3.77 7.43 2.52
C HIS A 37 -2.74 6.36 2.92
N ALA A 38 -1.51 6.76 3.24
CA ALA A 38 -0.47 5.84 3.70
C ALA A 38 -0.91 5.16 5.01
N ARG A 39 -0.79 3.83 5.04
CA ARG A 39 -1.20 3.04 6.20
C ARG A 39 -0.19 3.23 7.33
N PRO A 40 -0.60 3.62 8.55
CA PRO A 40 0.31 3.72 9.68
C PRO A 40 0.85 2.34 10.10
N LEU A 41 2.06 2.33 10.67
CA LEU A 41 2.70 1.14 11.22
C LEU A 41 2.22 0.92 12.66
N VAL A 42 1.14 0.14 12.80
CA VAL A 42 0.52 -0.14 14.11
C VAL A 42 0.60 -1.64 14.40
N ARG A 43 0.98 -2.02 15.62
CA ARG A 43 1.10 -3.44 16.03
C ARG A 43 -0.22 -4.21 16.01
N SER A 44 -1.32 -3.56 16.37
CA SER A 44 -2.66 -4.17 16.42
C SER A 44 -3.73 -3.21 15.90
N LYS A 45 -4.80 -3.75 15.33
CA LYS A 45 -5.92 -2.97 14.83
C LYS A 45 -7.06 -2.99 15.85
N GLY A 46 -7.68 -1.84 16.12
CA GLY A 46 -8.82 -1.77 17.02
C GLY A 46 -9.22 -0.34 17.39
N ARG A 47 -10.28 -0.20 18.20
CA ARG A 47 -10.82 1.11 18.61
C ARG A 47 -9.80 1.96 19.38
N LYS A 48 -8.94 1.32 20.18
CA LYS A 48 -7.96 1.96 21.07
C LYS A 48 -6.61 2.24 20.39
N PHE A 49 -6.39 1.80 19.15
CA PHE A 49 -5.10 1.93 18.45
C PHE A 49 -5.18 2.99 17.36
N GLU A 50 -4.56 4.16 17.59
CA GLU A 50 -4.40 5.25 16.61
C GLU A 50 -5.68 5.70 15.85
N ARG A 51 -6.83 5.78 16.54
CA ARG A 51 -8.11 6.28 15.98
C ARG A 51 -8.64 7.57 16.64
N ALA A 52 -7.84 8.20 17.51
CA ALA A 52 -8.26 9.35 18.31
C ALA A 52 -7.93 10.70 17.66
N ARG A 53 -7.07 11.51 18.29
CA ARG A 53 -6.70 12.85 17.81
C ARG A 53 -6.09 12.77 16.39
N GLY A 54 -6.46 13.70 15.52
CA GLY A 54 -5.95 13.79 14.14
C GLY A 54 -6.62 12.85 13.12
N ARG A 55 -7.45 11.89 13.56
CA ARG A 55 -8.16 10.96 12.66
C ARG A 55 -9.66 11.24 12.53
N ARG A 56 -10.24 12.08 13.41
CA ARG A 56 -11.68 12.40 13.43
C ARG A 56 -11.94 13.81 13.95
N LYS A 57 -12.99 14.44 13.41
CA LYS A 57 -13.35 15.84 13.70
C LYS A 57 -13.64 16.09 15.18
N SER A 58 -14.22 15.11 15.89
CA SER A 58 -14.61 15.25 17.30
C SER A 58 -13.47 15.22 18.32
N ARG A 59 -12.22 14.99 17.90
CA ARG A 59 -11.04 14.94 18.80
C ARG A 59 -9.92 15.81 18.24
N GLY A 60 -9.99 17.11 18.54
CA GLY A 60 -8.97 18.11 18.18
C GLY A 60 -9.07 18.58 16.73
N TYR A 61 -8.71 17.72 15.78
CA TYR A 61 -8.73 18.03 14.36
C TYR A 61 -8.78 16.73 13.52
N LYS A 62 -9.09 16.88 12.23
CA LYS A 62 -9.01 15.82 11.23
C LYS A 62 -8.18 16.31 10.05
N ASN A 63 -7.09 15.59 9.79
CA ASN A 63 -6.32 15.74 8.57
C ASN A 63 -6.90 14.90 7.43
#